data_AF-A0A2K5JC99-F1
#
_entry.id   AF-A0A2K5JC99-F1
#
_cell.length_a   1.000
_cell.length_b   1.000
_cell.length_c   1.000
_cell.angle_alpha   90.00
_cell.angle_beta   90.00
_cell.angle_gamma   90.00
#
_symmetry.space_group_name_H-M   'P 1'
#
loop_
_entity.id
_entity.type
_entity.pdbx_description
1 polymer ?
#
loop_
_entity_poly.entity_id
_entity_poly.type
_entity_poly.pdbx_seq_one_letter_code
_entity_poly.pdbx_strand_id
1 'polypeptide(L)'
;MGHPLLLPLLLLLHTCVPASWGLRCMQCKSNGDCRVEECALGQDLCRTTIVRVWEEGEELELVEKSCTHSEKTNRTMSYRTGLKITSLTEVVCGLDLCNQGNSGQAVTFSRSRYLECISCGSSDMSCERGRHQSLQCRSPEEQCLDVVTHWIQEGEEVLELENLPQNGRQCYSCKGNSTHGCSSEETFLIDCRGPMNQCLVATGTYEPKNQSYMVRGCVTASMCQRAHLGDAFSMNHINVSCCTESGCNHPDLDVQYRKGAAPQPGPGHLSLTITLLMTARLWGGTLLWT
;
A
#
# COMPACT_ATOMS: atom_id res chain seq x y z
N MET A 1 -11.99 13.32 63.08
CA MET A 1 -12.65 12.45 62.09
C MET A 1 -13.08 13.33 60.93
N GLY A 2 -12.44 13.21 59.78
CA GLY A 2 -12.71 14.09 58.64
C GLY A 2 -11.88 13.74 57.42
N HIS A 3 -12.52 13.02 56.50
CA HIS A 3 -12.31 12.97 55.05
C HIS A 3 -10.90 12.75 54.48
N PRO A 4 -10.56 11.49 54.14
CA PRO A 4 -9.67 11.17 53.03
C PRO A 4 -10.51 10.54 51.89
N LEU A 5 -11.36 11.34 51.23
CA LEU A 5 -12.24 10.86 50.15
C LEU A 5 -11.97 11.55 48.80
N LEU A 6 -10.86 12.29 48.68
CA LEU A 6 -10.48 12.96 47.44
C LEU A 6 -9.46 12.19 46.59
N LEU A 7 -8.72 11.23 47.16
CA LEU A 7 -7.77 10.41 46.39
C LEU A 7 -8.39 9.26 45.56
N PRO A 8 -9.50 8.59 45.95
CA PRO A 8 -10.03 7.50 45.13
C PRO A 8 -10.77 8.03 43.88
N LEU A 9 -11.25 9.28 43.92
CA LEU A 9 -12.02 9.87 42.82
C LEU A 9 -11.14 10.27 41.63
N LEU A 10 -9.86 10.62 41.85
CA LEU A 10 -8.92 10.90 40.78
C LEU A 10 -8.42 9.65 40.06
N LEU A 11 -8.44 8.48 40.71
CA LEU A 11 -8.01 7.21 40.12
C LEU A 11 -9.06 6.56 39.21
N LEU A 12 -10.36 6.84 39.42
CA LEU A 12 -11.43 6.34 38.53
C LEU A 12 -11.55 7.11 37.20
N LEU A 13 -10.94 8.29 37.08
CA LEU A 13 -10.95 9.09 35.84
C LEU A 13 -9.82 8.73 34.86
N HIS A 14 -8.91 7.82 35.23
CA HIS A 14 -7.78 7.39 34.38
C HIS A 14 -7.94 6.02 33.71
N THR A 15 -9.06 5.31 33.91
CA THR A 15 -9.28 3.99 33.30
C THR A 15 -10.31 3.98 32.17
N CYS A 16 -10.88 5.12 31.80
CA CYS A 16 -11.69 5.25 30.58
C CYS A 16 -10.88 5.97 29.49
N VAL A 17 -9.80 5.33 29.03
CA VAL A 17 -9.42 5.53 27.63
C VAL A 17 -10.51 4.79 26.86
N PRO A 18 -11.40 5.47 26.10
CA PRO A 18 -12.30 4.75 25.23
C PRO A 18 -11.42 3.84 24.38
N ALA A 19 -11.66 2.53 24.43
CA ALA A 19 -11.10 1.61 23.45
C ALA A 19 -11.31 2.29 22.10
N SER A 20 -10.24 2.64 21.38
CA SER A 20 -10.38 3.25 20.07
C SER A 20 -11.20 2.26 19.24
N TRP A 21 -12.46 2.59 18.96
CA TRP A 21 -13.31 1.75 18.14
C TRP A 21 -12.64 1.66 16.78
N GLY A 22 -12.43 0.45 16.26
CA GLY A 22 -11.88 0.27 14.93
C GLY A 22 -12.76 1.01 13.90
N LEU A 23 -12.16 1.49 12.82
CA LEU A 23 -12.91 2.05 11.69
C LEU A 23 -13.97 1.03 11.25
N ARG A 24 -15.21 1.47 11.01
CA ARG A 24 -16.24 0.61 10.42
C ARG A 24 -16.57 1.09 9.02
N CYS A 25 -16.83 0.15 8.13
CA CYS A 25 -17.21 0.42 6.75
C CYS A 25 -18.45 -0.39 6.38
N MET A 26 -19.15 0.04 5.33
CA MET A 26 -20.09 -0.84 4.65
C MET A 26 -19.32 -1.89 3.86
N GLN A 27 -19.69 -3.15 4.06
CA GLN A 27 -19.28 -4.28 3.24
C GLN A 27 -20.48 -4.69 2.38
N CYS A 28 -20.37 -4.46 1.07
CA CYS A 28 -21.41 -4.77 0.09
C CYS A 28 -20.86 -5.70 -0.98
N LYS A 29 -21.60 -6.76 -1.27
CA LYS A 29 -21.35 -7.62 -2.45
C LYS A 29 -22.04 -7.03 -3.68
N SER A 30 -21.60 -7.47 -4.85
CA SER A 30 -22.18 -7.06 -6.15
C SER A 30 -23.67 -7.38 -6.33
N ASN A 31 -24.23 -8.31 -5.54
CA ASN A 31 -25.67 -8.60 -5.53
C ASN A 31 -26.51 -7.61 -4.69
N GLY A 32 -25.87 -6.61 -4.06
CA GLY A 32 -26.53 -5.61 -3.23
C GLY A 32 -26.61 -5.96 -1.74
N ASP A 33 -26.16 -7.15 -1.32
CA ASP A 33 -26.14 -7.52 0.10
C ASP A 33 -25.09 -6.70 0.85
N CYS A 34 -25.56 -5.83 1.75
CA CYS A 34 -24.73 -4.93 2.53
C CYS A 34 -24.84 -5.20 4.04
N ARG A 35 -23.71 -5.12 4.74
CA ARG A 35 -23.62 -5.13 6.21
C ARG A 35 -22.54 -4.18 6.69
N VAL A 36 -22.57 -3.83 7.96
CA VAL A 36 -21.45 -3.12 8.59
C VAL A 36 -20.34 -4.12 8.91
N GLU A 37 -19.12 -3.77 8.56
CA GLU A 37 -17.88 -4.49 8.85
C GLU A 37 -17.01 -3.63 9.77
N GLU A 38 -16.46 -4.23 10.83
CA GLU A 38 -15.41 -3.63 11.63
C GLU A 38 -14.06 -3.95 10.98
N CYS A 39 -13.30 -2.92 10.63
CA CYS A 39 -12.08 -3.08 9.85
C CYS A 39 -10.97 -3.73 10.69
N ALA A 40 -10.20 -4.60 10.04
CA ALA A 40 -9.05 -5.24 10.67
C ALA A 40 -7.94 -4.25 10.96
N LEU A 41 -7.01 -4.62 11.85
CA LEU A 41 -5.80 -3.83 12.10
C LEU A 41 -5.04 -3.60 10.79
N GLY A 42 -4.72 -2.34 10.50
CA GLY A 42 -4.04 -1.96 9.26
C GLY A 42 -4.96 -1.65 8.08
N GLN A 43 -6.28 -1.79 8.24
CA GLN A 43 -7.30 -1.32 7.30
C GLN A 43 -7.95 -0.05 7.84
N ASP A 44 -7.44 1.10 7.41
CA ASP A 44 -7.78 2.44 7.88
C ASP A 44 -8.58 3.26 6.85
N LEU A 45 -9.02 2.62 5.77
CA LEU A 45 -9.88 3.21 4.76
C LEU A 45 -11.11 2.35 4.47
N CYS A 46 -12.21 2.99 4.13
CA CYS A 46 -13.32 2.38 3.43
C CYS A 46 -13.15 2.60 1.93
N ARG A 47 -13.49 1.59 1.11
CA ARG A 47 -13.56 1.73 -0.35
C ARG A 47 -14.96 1.51 -0.88
N THR A 48 -15.22 2.13 -2.03
CA THR A 48 -16.29 1.74 -2.95
C THR A 48 -15.70 1.56 -4.34
N THR A 49 -15.91 0.38 -4.92
CA THR A 49 -15.47 0.04 -6.28
C THR A 49 -16.71 -0.12 -7.15
N ILE A 50 -16.74 0.60 -8.26
CA ILE A 50 -17.86 0.66 -9.20
C ILE A 50 -17.35 0.19 -10.56
N VAL A 51 -18.05 -0.79 -11.14
CA VAL A 51 -17.84 -1.23 -12.51
C VAL A 51 -19.09 -0.89 -13.30
N ARG A 52 -18.97 0.04 -14.26
CA ARG A 52 -20.03 0.38 -15.20
C ARG A 52 -19.71 -0.20 -16.56
N VAL A 53 -20.67 -0.92 -17.11
CA VAL A 53 -20.60 -1.50 -18.44
C VAL A 53 -21.73 -0.91 -19.25
N TRP A 54 -21.38 -0.16 -20.29
CA TRP A 54 -22.33 0.39 -21.24
C TRP A 54 -22.22 -0.35 -22.57
N GLU A 55 -23.34 -0.83 -23.11
CA GLU A 55 -23.39 -1.54 -24.39
C GLU A 55 -24.74 -1.24 -25.07
N GLU A 56 -24.70 -0.68 -26.29
CA GLU A 56 -25.88 -0.42 -27.13
C GLU A 56 -27.07 0.29 -26.46
N GLY A 57 -26.82 1.13 -25.44
CA GLY A 57 -27.86 1.89 -24.74
C GLY A 57 -28.32 1.27 -23.42
N GLU A 58 -27.87 0.07 -23.08
CA GLU A 58 -28.03 -0.51 -21.74
C GLU A 58 -26.79 -0.22 -20.88
N GLU A 59 -27.01 0.08 -19.59
CA GLU A 59 -25.95 0.28 -18.61
C GLU A 59 -26.13 -0.71 -17.46
N LEU A 60 -25.10 -1.52 -17.21
CA LEU A 60 -24.98 -2.39 -16.04
C LEU A 60 -24.01 -1.74 -15.06
N GLU A 61 -24.41 -1.64 -13.80
CA GLU A 61 -23.56 -1.13 -12.71
C GLU A 61 -23.40 -2.20 -11.63
N LEU A 62 -22.15 -2.49 -11.28
CA LEU A 62 -21.78 -3.36 -10.17
C LEU A 62 -21.07 -2.50 -9.11
N VAL A 63 -21.53 -2.59 -7.86
CA VAL A 63 -20.96 -1.84 -6.73
C VAL A 63 -20.51 -2.81 -5.66
N GLU A 64 -19.25 -2.69 -5.26
CA GLU A 64 -18.68 -3.40 -4.11
C GLU A 64 -18.12 -2.42 -3.09
N LYS A 65 -18.29 -2.74 -1.82
CA LYS A 65 -17.83 -1.90 -0.69
C LYS A 65 -17.15 -2.79 0.34
N SER A 66 -16.10 -2.30 0.99
CA SER A 66 -15.39 -3.01 2.08
C SER A 66 -14.38 -2.10 2.78
N CYS A 67 -13.80 -2.59 3.88
CA CYS A 67 -12.56 -2.06 4.43
C CYS A 67 -11.37 -2.27 3.48
N THR A 68 -10.39 -1.37 3.51
CA THR A 68 -9.17 -1.44 2.69
C THR A 68 -7.99 -0.75 3.38
N HIS A 69 -6.80 -0.91 2.79
CA HIS A 69 -5.52 -0.44 3.33
C HIS A 69 -5.18 0.99 2.91
N SER A 70 -4.39 1.66 3.76
CA SER A 70 -3.96 3.08 3.65
C SER A 70 -3.34 3.47 2.31
N GLU A 71 -2.75 2.51 1.60
CA GLU A 71 -2.01 2.74 0.36
C GLU A 71 -2.94 2.97 -0.85
N LYS A 72 -4.26 2.73 -0.71
CA LYS A 72 -5.24 2.91 -1.78
C LYS A 72 -5.60 4.37 -2.01
N THR A 73 -5.93 4.71 -3.26
CA THR A 73 -6.23 6.08 -3.70
C THR A 73 -7.48 6.13 -4.59
N ASN A 74 -8.04 7.33 -4.76
CA ASN A 74 -9.12 7.55 -5.71
C ASN A 74 -8.59 7.41 -7.13
N ARG A 75 -9.32 6.66 -7.97
CA ARG A 75 -8.91 6.39 -9.35
C ARG A 75 -10.08 6.01 -10.23
N THR A 76 -9.92 6.27 -11.52
CA THR A 76 -10.88 5.87 -12.55
C THR A 76 -10.16 5.44 -13.82
N MET A 77 -10.73 4.49 -14.54
CA MET A 77 -10.24 4.05 -15.84
C MET A 77 -11.44 3.67 -16.70
N SER A 78 -11.53 4.27 -17.89
CA SER A 78 -12.56 3.93 -18.87
C SER A 78 -11.91 3.51 -20.17
N TYR A 79 -12.38 2.42 -20.76
CA TYR A 79 -11.88 1.92 -22.03
C TYR A 79 -12.99 1.27 -22.88
N ARG A 80 -12.74 1.19 -24.18
CA ARG A 80 -13.69 0.72 -25.18
C ARG A 80 -13.21 -0.58 -25.82
N THR A 81 -14.12 -1.53 -25.96
CA THR A 81 -13.92 -2.83 -26.63
C THR A 81 -15.12 -3.08 -27.54
N GLY A 82 -14.94 -2.95 -28.86
CA GLY A 82 -16.05 -2.94 -29.81
C GLY A 82 -17.07 -1.83 -29.52
N LEU A 83 -18.33 -2.23 -29.28
CA LEU A 83 -19.44 -1.31 -28.95
C LEU A 83 -19.57 -1.06 -27.44
N LYS A 84 -18.86 -1.85 -26.62
CA LYS A 84 -18.91 -1.81 -25.17
C LYS A 84 -17.93 -0.79 -24.60
N ILE A 85 -18.36 -0.03 -23.60
CA ILE A 85 -17.52 0.86 -22.80
C ILE A 85 -17.54 0.35 -21.36
N THR A 86 -16.37 0.01 -20.83
CA THR A 86 -16.19 -0.40 -19.43
C THR A 86 -15.56 0.77 -18.68
N SER A 87 -16.14 1.16 -17.54
CA SER A 87 -15.59 2.16 -16.62
C SER A 87 -15.41 1.57 -15.24
N LEU A 88 -14.20 1.66 -14.72
CA LEU A 88 -13.78 1.20 -13.41
C LEU A 88 -13.51 2.43 -12.56
N THR A 89 -14.15 2.54 -11.40
CA THR A 89 -13.95 3.67 -10.50
C THR A 89 -13.81 3.15 -9.09
N GLU A 90 -12.76 3.60 -8.38
CA GLU A 90 -12.56 3.30 -6.98
C GLU A 90 -12.40 4.61 -6.20
N VAL A 91 -13.18 4.74 -5.13
CA VAL A 91 -13.13 5.88 -4.22
C VAL A 91 -12.91 5.40 -2.79
N VAL A 92 -12.05 6.10 -2.05
CA VAL A 92 -11.66 5.78 -0.69
C VAL A 92 -11.91 6.93 0.27
N CYS A 93 -12.18 6.61 1.53
CA CYS A 93 -12.39 7.59 2.61
C CYS A 93 -12.05 6.98 3.98
N GLY A 94 -11.64 7.80 4.95
CA GLY A 94 -11.13 7.34 6.26
C GLY A 94 -12.03 7.64 7.45
N LEU A 95 -13.33 7.87 7.23
CA LEU A 95 -14.29 8.16 8.30
C LEU A 95 -15.24 6.98 8.51
N ASP A 96 -15.75 6.83 9.73
CA ASP A 96 -16.68 5.76 10.08
C ASP A 96 -17.91 5.76 9.16
N LEU A 97 -18.16 4.62 8.52
CA LEU A 97 -19.24 4.38 7.55
C LEU A 97 -19.29 5.39 6.39
N CYS A 98 -18.17 6.02 6.03
CA CYS A 98 -18.14 7.06 4.99
C CYS A 98 -18.53 6.54 3.60
N ASN A 99 -18.43 5.23 3.37
CA ASN A 99 -18.86 4.59 2.14
C ASN A 99 -20.35 4.16 2.17
N GLN A 100 -21.16 4.60 3.14
CA GLN A 100 -22.57 4.20 3.21
C GLN A 100 -23.44 4.77 2.09
N GLY A 101 -23.18 6.01 1.67
CA GLY A 101 -23.96 6.66 0.61
C GLY A 101 -23.89 5.97 -0.75
N ASN A 102 -24.84 6.27 -1.63
CA ASN A 102 -24.72 5.91 -3.04
C ASN A 102 -23.57 6.72 -3.63
N SER A 103 -22.46 6.05 -3.92
CA SER A 103 -21.39 6.57 -4.74
C SER A 103 -21.88 6.64 -6.19
N GLY A 104 -22.52 7.74 -6.57
CA GLY A 104 -23.03 7.86 -7.93
C GLY A 104 -24.21 8.80 -8.14
N GLN A 105 -24.25 9.97 -7.49
CA GLN A 105 -24.73 11.09 -8.29
C GLN A 105 -23.61 11.34 -9.30
N ALA A 106 -23.76 10.78 -10.50
CA ALA A 106 -22.95 11.20 -11.63
C ALA A 106 -23.01 12.71 -11.60
N VAL A 107 -21.90 13.35 -11.24
CA VAL A 107 -21.80 14.79 -11.38
C VAL A 107 -22.10 14.98 -12.85
N THR A 108 -23.27 15.54 -13.15
CA THR A 108 -23.66 15.92 -14.49
C THR A 108 -22.79 17.11 -14.82
N PHE A 109 -21.51 16.82 -15.07
CA PHE A 109 -20.59 17.78 -15.62
C PHE A 109 -21.25 18.24 -16.92
N SER A 110 -21.36 19.56 -17.07
CA SER A 110 -21.97 20.17 -18.24
C SER A 110 -21.44 19.51 -19.51
N ARG A 111 -22.25 19.44 -20.56
CA ARG A 111 -21.92 18.88 -21.88
C ARG A 111 -20.80 19.69 -22.55
N SER A 112 -19.60 19.57 -22.03
CA SER A 112 -18.37 20.12 -22.56
C SER A 112 -17.64 19.02 -23.32
N ARG A 113 -16.89 19.42 -24.34
CA ARG A 113 -16.00 18.50 -25.04
C ARG A 113 -14.76 18.28 -24.17
N TYR A 114 -14.81 17.30 -23.28
CA TYR A 114 -13.64 16.86 -22.52
C TYR A 114 -12.61 16.21 -23.46
N LEU A 115 -11.41 15.98 -22.91
CA LEU A 115 -10.29 15.34 -23.60
C LEU A 115 -10.75 14.10 -24.37
N GLU A 116 -10.26 13.95 -25.60
CA GLU A 116 -10.53 12.82 -26.47
C GLU A 116 -9.27 11.95 -26.54
N CYS A 117 -9.42 10.67 -26.21
CA CYS A 117 -8.32 9.72 -26.08
C CYS A 117 -8.49 8.55 -27.05
N ILE A 118 -7.37 7.90 -27.36
CA ILE A 118 -7.38 6.58 -27.97
C ILE A 118 -7.71 5.52 -26.93
N SER A 119 -8.52 4.55 -27.30
CA SER A 119 -8.98 3.49 -26.41
C SER A 119 -9.11 2.15 -27.13
N CYS A 120 -8.74 1.10 -26.42
CA CYS A 120 -8.83 -0.29 -26.82
C CYS A 120 -8.76 -1.18 -25.57
N GLY A 121 -8.90 -2.49 -25.73
CA GLY A 121 -8.65 -3.46 -24.66
C GLY A 121 -8.21 -4.82 -25.18
N SER A 122 -7.51 -5.57 -24.33
CA SER A 122 -7.02 -6.92 -24.66
C SER A 122 -8.12 -7.98 -24.70
N SER A 123 -9.27 -7.75 -24.06
CA SER A 123 -10.36 -8.74 -24.00
C SER A 123 -10.99 -9.05 -25.37
N ASP A 124 -10.95 -8.11 -26.32
CA ASP A 124 -11.40 -8.29 -27.71
C ASP A 124 -10.27 -8.21 -28.73
N MET A 125 -9.02 -8.24 -28.25
CA MET A 125 -7.79 -8.04 -29.02
C MET A 125 -7.73 -6.72 -29.81
N SER A 126 -8.44 -5.68 -29.37
CA SER A 126 -8.49 -4.41 -30.13
C SER A 126 -7.19 -3.62 -30.04
N CYS A 127 -6.45 -3.72 -28.93
CA CYS A 127 -5.15 -3.07 -28.79
C CYS A 127 -4.10 -3.73 -29.69
N GLU A 128 -4.00 -5.05 -29.59
CA GLU A 128 -3.02 -5.92 -30.27
C GLU A 128 -3.21 -5.90 -31.79
N ARG A 129 -4.45 -5.72 -32.26
CA ARG A 129 -4.79 -5.67 -33.70
C ARG A 129 -4.83 -4.25 -34.26
N GLY A 130 -4.48 -3.23 -33.48
CA GLY A 130 -4.54 -1.82 -33.91
C GLY A 130 -5.96 -1.32 -34.23
N ARG A 131 -6.99 -1.95 -33.66
CA ARG A 131 -8.41 -1.55 -33.82
C ARG A 131 -8.81 -0.51 -32.78
N HIS A 132 -7.97 0.51 -32.68
CA HIS A 132 -8.11 1.58 -31.72
C HIS A 132 -9.32 2.45 -32.05
N GLN A 133 -10.05 2.89 -31.02
CA GLN A 133 -11.23 3.73 -31.16
C GLN A 133 -11.07 5.00 -30.33
N SER A 134 -11.75 6.07 -30.75
CA SER A 134 -11.85 7.26 -29.93
C SER A 134 -12.81 7.04 -28.75
N LEU A 135 -12.42 7.58 -27.59
CA LEU A 135 -13.22 7.68 -26.38
C LEU A 135 -13.05 9.07 -25.78
N GLN A 136 -14.17 9.76 -25.57
CA GLN A 136 -14.19 11.04 -24.87
C GLN A 136 -14.28 10.83 -23.36
N CYS A 137 -13.41 11.50 -22.61
CA CYS A 137 -13.42 11.55 -21.16
C CYS A 137 -14.75 12.11 -20.62
N ARG A 138 -15.10 11.73 -19.39
CA ARG A 138 -16.33 12.14 -18.69
C ARG A 138 -16.08 13.20 -17.61
N SER A 139 -14.82 13.41 -17.23
CA SER A 139 -14.40 14.38 -16.23
C SER A 139 -13.22 15.23 -16.75
N PRO A 140 -13.12 16.52 -16.38
CA PRO A 140 -11.96 17.34 -16.73
C PRO A 140 -10.64 16.88 -16.07
N GLU A 141 -10.71 16.05 -15.03
CA GLU A 141 -9.52 15.51 -14.35
C GLU A 141 -8.98 14.23 -15.01
N GLU A 142 -9.76 13.61 -15.89
CA GLU A 142 -9.35 12.41 -16.62
C GLU A 142 -8.29 12.73 -17.67
N GLN A 143 -7.36 11.80 -17.86
CA GLN A 143 -6.27 11.88 -18.82
C GLN A 143 -6.23 10.59 -19.65
N CYS A 144 -5.56 10.63 -20.81
CA CYS A 144 -5.35 9.43 -21.60
C CYS A 144 -4.36 8.50 -20.89
N LEU A 145 -4.76 7.24 -20.72
CA LEU A 145 -3.98 6.22 -20.04
C LEU A 145 -3.56 5.14 -21.04
N ASP A 146 -2.36 4.62 -20.85
CA ASP A 146 -1.87 3.39 -21.47
C ASP A 146 -1.34 2.50 -20.34
N VAL A 147 -1.97 1.35 -20.12
CA VAL A 147 -1.70 0.48 -18.98
C VAL A 147 -1.43 -0.92 -19.51
N VAL A 148 -0.18 -1.34 -19.39
CA VAL A 148 0.28 -2.67 -19.79
C VAL A 148 0.47 -3.53 -18.55
N THR A 149 -0.24 -4.66 -18.48
CA THR A 149 -0.07 -5.67 -17.43
C THR A 149 0.27 -7.00 -18.07
N HIS A 150 1.45 -7.52 -17.77
CA HIS A 150 1.90 -8.81 -18.27
C HIS A 150 2.38 -9.70 -17.12
N TRP A 151 1.95 -10.97 -17.13
CA TRP A 151 2.41 -11.98 -16.20
C TRP A 151 3.07 -13.08 -17.01
N ILE A 152 4.38 -13.26 -16.84
CA ILE A 152 5.09 -14.35 -17.50
C ILE A 152 4.63 -15.67 -16.87
N GLN A 153 4.05 -16.54 -17.68
CA GLN A 153 3.99 -17.98 -17.40
C GLN A 153 5.27 -18.62 -17.96
N GLU A 154 5.76 -19.70 -17.34
CA GLU A 154 6.97 -20.38 -17.81
C GLU A 154 6.86 -20.70 -19.33
N GLY A 155 7.72 -20.08 -20.14
CA GLY A 155 7.83 -20.34 -21.59
C GLY A 155 7.28 -19.27 -22.54
N GLU A 156 6.84 -18.10 -22.08
CA GLU A 156 6.31 -17.02 -22.94
C GLU A 156 7.22 -15.76 -22.94
N GLU A 157 7.66 -15.33 -24.13
CA GLU A 157 8.45 -14.10 -24.34
C GLU A 157 7.55 -12.88 -24.53
N VAL A 158 7.87 -11.77 -23.86
CA VAL A 158 7.07 -10.53 -23.87
C VAL A 158 7.63 -9.57 -24.92
N LEU A 159 7.16 -9.70 -26.16
CA LEU A 159 7.63 -8.93 -27.32
C LEU A 159 7.67 -7.41 -27.10
N GLU A 160 6.76 -6.82 -26.31
CA GLU A 160 6.71 -5.36 -26.12
C GLU A 160 7.74 -4.82 -25.12
N LEU A 161 8.04 -5.58 -24.05
CA LEU A 161 9.12 -5.19 -23.12
C LEU A 161 10.49 -5.32 -23.79
N GLU A 162 10.64 -6.30 -24.68
CA GLU A 162 11.85 -6.51 -25.48
C GLU A 162 12.13 -5.38 -26.46
N ASN A 163 11.09 -4.69 -26.93
CA ASN A 163 11.22 -3.52 -27.81
C ASN A 163 11.85 -2.31 -27.11
N LEU A 164 11.81 -2.26 -25.77
CA LEU A 164 12.50 -1.21 -25.03
C LEU A 164 14.02 -1.50 -25.00
N PRO A 165 14.86 -0.53 -25.38
CA PRO A 165 16.32 -0.73 -25.37
C PRO A 165 16.82 -0.92 -23.94
N GLN A 166 17.86 -1.72 -23.78
CA GLN A 166 18.58 -1.81 -22.52
C GLN A 166 19.14 -0.42 -22.16
N ASN A 167 19.02 -0.03 -20.89
CA ASN A 167 19.43 1.30 -20.41
C ASN A 167 20.78 1.30 -19.68
N GLY A 168 21.50 0.17 -19.72
CA GLY A 168 22.82 0.00 -19.10
C GLY A 168 22.81 -0.26 -17.59
N ARG A 169 21.63 -0.33 -16.96
CA ARG A 169 21.48 -0.71 -15.56
C ARG A 169 21.20 -2.19 -15.40
N GLN A 170 21.79 -2.80 -14.37
CA GLN A 170 21.48 -4.18 -13.98
C GLN A 170 20.95 -4.22 -12.56
N CYS A 171 19.85 -4.93 -12.34
CA CYS A 171 19.24 -5.07 -11.01
C CYS A 171 18.93 -6.54 -10.75
N TYR A 172 18.92 -6.93 -9.48
CA TYR A 172 18.43 -8.24 -9.08
C TYR A 172 16.92 -8.34 -9.30
N SER A 173 16.47 -9.51 -9.74
CA SER A 173 15.07 -9.85 -10.01
C SER A 173 14.69 -11.07 -9.21
N CYS A 174 13.53 -10.99 -8.56
CA CYS A 174 12.94 -12.09 -7.79
C CYS A 174 11.48 -11.76 -7.45
N LYS A 175 10.67 -12.79 -7.17
CA LYS A 175 9.27 -12.65 -6.73
C LYS A 175 8.94 -13.81 -5.82
N GLY A 176 8.45 -13.54 -4.61
CA GLY A 176 8.10 -14.58 -3.65
C GLY A 176 8.27 -14.10 -2.22
N ASN A 177 8.89 -14.91 -1.37
CA ASN A 177 9.30 -14.54 -0.02
C ASN A 177 10.82 -14.70 0.13
N SER A 178 11.38 -14.31 1.27
CA SER A 178 12.84 -14.34 1.46
C SER A 178 13.48 -15.73 1.44
N THR A 179 12.69 -16.81 1.55
CA THR A 179 13.19 -18.20 1.53
C THR A 179 12.82 -18.96 0.26
N HIS A 180 11.77 -18.55 -0.45
CA HIS A 180 11.27 -19.18 -1.67
C HIS A 180 10.90 -18.08 -2.67
N GLY A 181 11.52 -18.09 -3.85
CA GLY A 181 11.36 -17.13 -4.94
C GLY A 181 12.23 -15.87 -4.82
N CYS A 182 12.69 -15.50 -3.62
CA CYS A 182 13.64 -14.39 -3.38
C CYS A 182 14.79 -14.76 -2.42
N SER A 183 15.17 -16.04 -2.39
CA SER A 183 16.42 -16.46 -1.75
C SER A 183 17.63 -15.98 -2.55
N SER A 184 18.83 -16.04 -1.97
CA SER A 184 20.06 -15.69 -2.69
C SER A 184 20.36 -16.60 -3.88
N GLU A 185 19.84 -17.83 -3.87
CA GLU A 185 20.02 -18.81 -4.96
C GLU A 185 19.03 -18.60 -6.12
N GLU A 186 17.83 -18.08 -5.82
CA GLU A 186 16.79 -17.84 -6.82
C GLU A 186 16.82 -16.41 -7.39
N THR A 187 17.61 -15.53 -6.80
CA THR A 187 17.72 -14.13 -7.20
C THR A 187 18.83 -13.96 -8.23
N PHE A 188 18.51 -13.38 -9.39
CA PHE A 188 19.47 -13.22 -10.51
C PHE A 188 19.45 -11.80 -11.07
N LEU A 189 20.52 -11.39 -11.75
CA LEU A 189 20.60 -10.08 -12.40
C LEU A 189 19.82 -10.07 -13.72
N ILE A 190 19.10 -8.96 -13.96
CA ILE A 190 18.45 -8.65 -15.22
C ILE A 190 18.95 -7.30 -15.76
N ASP A 191 18.98 -7.18 -17.09
CA ASP A 191 19.23 -5.90 -17.75
C ASP A 191 17.96 -5.06 -17.77
N CYS A 192 18.04 -3.88 -17.18
CA CYS A 192 16.93 -2.95 -17.15
C CYS A 192 16.71 -2.31 -18.54
N ARG A 193 15.45 -2.01 -18.84
CA ARG A 193 15.04 -1.51 -20.16
C ARG A 193 14.29 -0.19 -20.08
N GLY A 194 14.41 0.62 -21.12
CA GLY A 194 13.74 1.91 -21.27
C GLY A 194 13.93 2.81 -20.05
N PRO A 195 12.86 3.46 -19.53
CA PRO A 195 12.97 4.41 -18.42
C PRO A 195 13.11 3.73 -17.04
N MET A 196 13.05 2.40 -16.96
CA MET A 196 13.11 1.66 -15.69
C MET A 196 14.55 1.58 -15.18
N ASN A 197 15.08 2.70 -14.70
CA ASN A 197 16.47 2.87 -14.32
C ASN A 197 16.69 2.99 -12.80
N GLN A 198 15.82 2.39 -11.99
CA GLN A 198 15.99 2.25 -10.55
C GLN A 198 15.93 0.76 -10.20
N CYS A 199 16.82 0.31 -9.32
CA CYS A 199 16.71 -1.02 -8.73
C CYS A 199 15.77 -0.95 -7.53
N LEU A 200 14.75 -1.81 -7.52
CA LEU A 200 13.71 -1.87 -6.50
C LEU A 200 13.93 -3.06 -5.56
N VAL A 201 13.60 -2.83 -4.29
CA VAL A 201 13.18 -3.85 -3.32
C VAL A 201 11.84 -3.42 -2.73
N ALA A 202 10.82 -4.24 -2.93
CA ALA A 202 9.51 -4.05 -2.31
C ALA A 202 9.21 -5.24 -1.40
N THR A 203 8.81 -4.98 -0.16
CA THR A 203 8.35 -6.00 0.80
C THR A 203 7.02 -5.61 1.39
N GLY A 204 6.13 -6.57 1.62
CA GLY A 204 4.83 -6.33 2.20
C GLY A 204 4.10 -7.65 2.44
N THR A 205 2.78 -7.59 2.50
CA THR A 205 1.91 -8.76 2.62
C THR A 205 1.05 -8.91 1.38
N TYR A 206 1.03 -10.10 0.78
CA TYR A 206 0.20 -10.39 -0.38
C TYR A 206 -1.27 -10.62 0.03
N GLU A 207 -2.18 -9.86 -0.57
CA GLU A 207 -3.62 -10.18 -0.55
C GLU A 207 -3.86 -11.37 -1.49
N PRO A 208 -4.45 -12.49 -1.03
CA PRO A 208 -5.47 -12.59 0.03
C PRO A 208 -5.01 -13.27 1.33
N LYS A 209 -3.76 -13.75 1.41
CA LYS A 209 -3.33 -14.71 2.44
C LYS A 209 -2.53 -14.09 3.60
N ASN A 210 -2.30 -12.78 3.60
CA ASN A 210 -1.44 -12.08 4.57
C ASN A 210 -0.05 -12.74 4.71
N GLN A 211 0.48 -13.25 3.61
CA GLN A 211 1.81 -13.88 3.58
C GLN A 211 2.86 -12.84 3.22
N SER A 212 4.05 -12.96 3.84
CA SER A 212 5.18 -12.10 3.50
C SER A 212 5.52 -12.23 2.02
N TYR A 213 5.61 -11.09 1.36
CA TYR A 213 5.85 -11.02 -0.07
C TYR A 213 6.96 -10.02 -0.38
N MET A 214 7.80 -10.36 -1.33
CA MET A 214 8.97 -9.61 -1.76
C MET A 214 9.06 -9.63 -3.28
N VAL A 215 9.38 -8.47 -3.85
CA VAL A 215 9.66 -8.30 -5.27
C VAL A 215 10.93 -7.47 -5.43
N ARG A 216 11.80 -7.89 -6.36
CA ARG A 216 12.95 -7.13 -6.83
C ARG A 216 12.89 -6.97 -8.34
N GLY A 217 13.40 -5.87 -8.85
CA GLY A 217 13.51 -5.66 -10.29
C GLY A 217 13.88 -4.23 -10.67
N CYS A 218 13.67 -3.91 -11.94
CA CYS A 218 13.88 -2.59 -12.50
C CYS A 218 12.58 -1.80 -12.50
N VAL A 219 12.61 -0.55 -12.05
CA VAL A 219 11.45 0.35 -12.06
C VAL A 219 11.81 1.77 -12.45
N THR A 220 10.81 2.57 -12.79
CA THR A 220 10.95 4.03 -12.92
C THR A 220 11.00 4.67 -11.53
N ALA A 221 11.53 5.90 -11.44
CA ALA A 221 11.52 6.65 -10.18
C ALA A 221 10.10 6.89 -9.61
N SER A 222 9.08 7.02 -10.47
CA SER A 222 7.68 7.18 -10.04
C SER A 222 7.14 5.94 -9.33
N MET A 223 7.60 4.74 -9.70
CA MET A 223 7.16 3.49 -9.09
C MET A 223 7.72 3.26 -7.68
N CYS A 224 8.70 4.07 -7.25
CA CYS A 224 9.23 4.03 -5.89
C CYS A 224 8.24 4.58 -4.84
N GLN A 225 6.99 4.88 -5.23
CA GLN A 225 5.90 5.25 -4.35
C GLN A 225 5.05 4.02 -3.98
N ARG A 226 4.63 3.94 -2.70
CA ARG A 226 3.95 2.76 -2.13
C ARG A 226 2.66 2.39 -2.87
N ALA A 227 1.81 3.37 -3.18
CA ALA A 227 0.48 3.14 -3.76
C ALA A 227 0.54 2.34 -5.08
N HIS A 228 1.44 2.71 -5.98
CA HIS A 228 1.57 2.06 -7.30
C HIS A 228 1.97 0.58 -7.19
N LEU A 229 2.83 0.24 -6.22
CA LEU A 229 3.27 -1.14 -6.01
C LEU A 229 2.17 -2.01 -5.39
N GLY A 230 1.32 -1.43 -4.53
CA GLY A 230 0.22 -2.17 -3.92
C GLY A 230 -0.80 -2.65 -4.93
N ASP A 231 -1.06 -1.83 -5.94
CA ASP A 231 -1.97 -2.17 -7.01
C ASP A 231 -1.36 -3.11 -8.06
N ALA A 232 -0.08 -2.87 -8.42
CA ALA A 232 0.60 -3.70 -9.42
C ALA A 232 0.88 -5.14 -8.92
N PHE A 233 1.12 -5.32 -7.63
CA PHE A 233 1.54 -6.61 -7.05
C PHE A 233 0.55 -7.19 -6.01
N SER A 234 -0.62 -6.56 -5.82
CA SER A 234 -1.61 -6.95 -4.81
C SER A 234 -0.99 -7.06 -3.40
N MET A 235 -0.23 -6.04 -3.02
CA MET A 235 0.49 -5.99 -1.74
C MET A 235 -0.07 -4.90 -0.82
N ASN A 236 0.03 -5.13 0.50
CA ASN A 236 -0.23 -4.14 1.54
C ASN A 236 0.96 -3.99 2.48
N HIS A 237 0.92 -2.98 3.35
CA HIS A 237 1.96 -2.69 4.34
C HIS A 237 3.34 -2.60 3.69
N ILE A 238 3.39 -1.87 2.58
CA ILE A 238 4.49 -1.95 1.64
C ILE A 238 5.64 -1.07 2.11
N ASN A 239 6.79 -1.70 2.29
CA ASN A 239 8.07 -1.00 2.39
C ASN A 239 8.79 -1.09 1.04
N VAL A 240 9.27 0.06 0.60
CA VAL A 240 9.84 0.27 -0.74
C VAL A 240 11.20 0.91 -0.58
N SER A 241 12.21 0.31 -1.21
CA SER A 241 13.55 0.87 -1.32
C SER A 241 13.97 0.90 -2.78
N CYS A 242 14.48 2.03 -3.22
CA CYS A 242 15.00 2.22 -4.57
C CYS A 242 16.41 2.78 -4.54
N CYS A 243 17.25 2.34 -5.48
CA CYS A 243 18.62 2.81 -5.60
C CYS A 243 19.07 2.85 -7.08
N THR A 244 20.11 3.65 -7.34
CA THR A 244 20.58 4.03 -8.68
C THR A 244 21.91 3.42 -9.07
N GLU A 245 22.41 2.43 -8.35
CA GLU A 245 23.64 1.70 -8.71
C GLU A 245 23.28 0.31 -9.23
N SER A 246 24.08 -0.25 -10.14
CA SER A 246 23.81 -1.61 -10.62
C SER A 246 24.02 -2.63 -9.49
N GLY A 247 23.08 -3.55 -9.31
CA GLY A 247 23.13 -4.59 -8.28
C GLY A 247 22.91 -4.09 -6.84
N CYS A 248 22.58 -2.81 -6.62
CA CYS A 248 22.39 -2.24 -5.28
C CYS A 248 21.18 -2.81 -4.53
N ASN A 249 20.32 -3.58 -5.20
CA ASN A 249 19.21 -4.31 -4.60
C ASN A 249 19.58 -5.78 -4.30
N HIS A 250 20.84 -6.07 -3.97
CA HIS A 250 21.29 -7.40 -3.56
C HIS A 250 20.63 -7.83 -2.22
N PRO A 251 20.20 -9.10 -2.05
CA PRO A 251 19.57 -9.58 -0.81
C PRO A 251 20.43 -9.39 0.46
N ASP A 252 21.75 -9.54 0.37
CA ASP A 252 22.67 -9.33 1.51
C ASP A 252 22.67 -7.91 2.10
N LEU A 253 22.25 -6.91 1.34
CA LEU A 253 22.17 -5.51 1.81
C LEU A 253 21.01 -5.31 2.79
N ASP A 254 19.98 -6.16 2.74
CA ASP A 254 18.84 -6.10 3.67
C ASP A 254 19.24 -6.46 5.11
N VAL A 255 20.27 -7.31 5.26
CA VAL A 255 20.79 -7.76 6.56
C VAL A 255 21.47 -6.62 7.31
N GLN A 256 22.11 -5.69 6.61
CA GLN A 256 22.75 -4.53 7.24
C GLN A 256 21.71 -3.52 7.74
N TYR A 257 20.62 -3.28 7.00
CA TYR A 257 19.55 -2.36 7.43
C TYR A 257 18.83 -2.87 8.69
N ARG A 258 18.58 -4.18 8.80
CA ARG A 258 18.00 -4.79 10.02
C ARG A 258 18.94 -4.75 11.23
N LYS A 259 20.26 -4.78 11.03
CA LYS A 259 21.25 -4.66 12.13
C LYS A 259 21.42 -3.21 12.62
N GLY A 260 21.16 -2.20 11.78
CA GLY A 260 21.24 -0.79 12.16
C GLY A 260 20.07 -0.26 13.00
N ALA A 261 18.95 -0.99 13.06
CA ALA A 261 17.73 -0.57 13.78
C ALA A 261 17.66 -1.04 15.24
N ALA A 262 18.63 -1.83 15.72
CA ALA A 262 18.72 -2.19 17.12
C ALA A 262 19.65 -1.18 17.84
N PRO A 263 19.21 -0.47 18.88
CA PRO A 263 20.14 0.22 19.75
C PRO A 263 21.00 -0.85 20.41
N GLN A 264 22.30 -0.88 20.10
CA GLN A 264 23.23 -1.61 20.95
C GLN A 264 23.10 -1.03 22.37
N PRO A 265 22.89 -1.86 23.41
CA PRO A 265 23.00 -1.39 24.77
C PRO A 265 24.46 -0.97 24.97
N GLY A 266 24.69 0.34 25.01
CA GLY A 266 26.01 0.89 25.30
C GLY A 266 26.50 0.39 26.66
N PRO A 267 27.82 0.29 26.87
CA PRO A 267 28.39 -0.18 28.12
C PRO A 267 27.93 0.71 29.27
N GLY A 268 27.21 0.12 30.22
CA GLY A 268 26.72 0.83 31.40
C GLY A 268 27.89 1.38 32.21
N HIS A 269 28.07 2.71 32.16
CA HIS A 269 28.92 3.41 33.11
C HIS A 269 28.26 3.33 34.50
N LEU A 270 28.78 2.45 35.36
CA LEU A 270 28.47 2.42 36.79
C LEU A 270 28.97 3.72 37.44
N SER A 271 28.06 4.69 37.62
CA SER A 271 28.32 5.89 38.42
C SER A 271 28.32 5.53 39.91
N LEU A 272 29.53 5.32 40.44
CA LEU A 272 29.82 5.08 41.86
C LEU A 272 29.79 6.41 42.63
N THR A 273 28.60 6.98 42.88
CA THR A 273 28.49 8.22 43.71
C THR A 273 27.31 8.26 44.68
N ILE A 274 26.73 7.13 45.09
CA ILE A 274 25.78 7.11 46.22
C ILE A 274 26.08 5.93 47.15
N THR A 275 27.20 6.02 47.85
CA THR A 275 27.52 5.15 49.00
C THR A 275 27.92 6.03 50.20
N LEU A 276 27.04 6.96 50.60
CA LEU A 276 27.27 7.71 51.83
C LEU A 276 25.98 8.33 52.38
N LEU A 277 24.96 7.51 52.68
CA LEU A 277 23.82 7.98 53.49
C LEU A 277 23.01 6.91 54.22
N MET A 278 23.51 5.67 54.38
CA MET A 278 22.82 4.63 55.15
C MET A 278 23.76 3.79 56.05
N THR A 279 24.71 4.42 56.74
CA THR A 279 25.47 3.77 57.83
C THR A 279 25.63 4.62 59.10
N ALA A 280 24.91 5.76 59.21
CA ALA A 280 24.98 6.64 60.38
C ALA A 280 23.78 6.53 61.34
N ARG A 281 23.08 5.38 61.36
CA ARG A 281 21.92 5.15 62.26
C ARG A 281 21.94 3.79 62.96
N LEU A 282 23.11 3.18 63.11
CA LEU A 282 23.29 2.03 64.00
C LEU A 282 24.64 2.20 64.67
N TRP A 283 24.63 2.82 65.85
CA TRP A 283 25.48 2.63 67.03
C TRP A 283 25.54 3.97 67.78
N GLY A 284 24.82 4.04 68.90
CA GLY A 284 24.77 5.21 69.77
C GLY A 284 26.03 5.35 70.61
N GLY A 285 26.39 6.59 70.92
CA GLY A 285 27.44 6.90 71.89
C GLY A 285 27.97 8.33 71.74
N THR A 286 27.48 9.21 72.61
CA THR A 286 27.99 10.56 72.94
C THR A 286 29.50 10.62 73.21
N LEU A 287 30.19 11.71 72.82
CA LEU A 287 31.31 12.42 73.50
C LEU A 287 32.00 13.32 72.43
N LEU A 288 31.79 14.64 72.41
CA LEU A 288 32.37 15.74 73.21
C LEU A 288 33.39 16.54 72.38
N TRP A 289 33.08 17.83 72.19
CA TRP A 289 33.93 18.88 71.62
C TRP A 289 35.26 19.00 72.38
N THR A 290 36.36 19.10 71.62
CA THR A 290 37.29 20.25 71.60
C THR A 290 38.01 20.29 70.26
#